data_AF-A0A397UDP2-F1
#
_entry.id   AF-A0A397UDP2-F1
#
_cell.length_a   1.000
_cell.length_b   1.000
_cell.length_c   1.000
_cell.angle_alpha   90.00
_cell.angle_beta   90.00
_cell.angle_gamma   90.00
#
_symmetry.space_group_name_H-M   'P 1'
#
loop_
_entity.id
_entity.type
_entity.pdbx_description
1 polymer ?
#
loop_
_entity_poly.entity_id
_entity_poly.type
_entity_poly.pdbx_seq_one_letter_code
_entity_poly.pdbx_strand_id
1 'polypeptide(L)'
;MLWNKGNYMSRYIRTWSDLYIKSGKLLSYHQRKHKKSISLFDDDNFLEGYQEWLRQQSPESRSPRALKIYIEKTLLSKIGHTKDKISEKTCQTYMHALEYKYDERKKCVYYDGHKRLDVVLYRKGWRRRIWAKNILYSNIWDIP
;
A
#
# COMPACT_ATOMS: atom_id res chain seq x y z
N MET A 1 28.57 31.89 -22.06
CA MET A 1 28.63 31.03 -20.87
C MET A 1 28.23 29.60 -21.26
N LEU A 2 29.22 28.70 -21.32
CA LEU A 2 29.16 27.24 -21.11
C LEU A 2 28.16 26.35 -21.90
N TRP A 3 28.32 26.19 -23.21
CA TRP A 3 27.91 24.95 -23.91
C TRP A 3 28.96 24.49 -24.94
N ASN A 4 30.23 24.40 -24.53
CA ASN A 4 31.24 23.70 -25.33
C ASN A 4 31.32 22.23 -24.89
N LYS A 5 30.30 21.43 -25.27
CA LYS A 5 30.31 19.96 -25.02
C LYS A 5 31.07 19.17 -26.11
N GLY A 6 31.89 19.87 -26.91
CA GLY A 6 32.83 19.31 -27.88
C GLY A 6 32.26 18.32 -28.90
N ASN A 7 33.16 17.60 -29.58
CA ASN A 7 32.85 16.57 -30.57
C ASN A 7 32.03 15.39 -30.00
N TYR A 8 32.03 15.20 -28.68
CA TYR A 8 31.30 14.11 -28.04
C TYR A 8 29.79 14.33 -28.13
N MET A 9 29.31 15.53 -27.79
CA MET A 9 27.89 15.85 -27.84
C MET A 9 27.35 15.87 -29.26
N SER A 10 28.14 16.34 -30.23
CA SER A 10 27.75 16.35 -31.64
C SER A 10 27.57 14.92 -32.18
N ARG A 11 28.45 13.98 -31.81
CA ARG A 11 28.28 12.56 -32.14
C ARG A 11 27.00 11.99 -31.52
N TYR A 12 26.75 12.28 -30.25
CA TYR A 12 25.54 11.82 -29.57
C TYR A 12 24.25 12.32 -30.23
N ILE A 13 24.20 13.60 -30.60
CA ILE A 13 23.05 14.20 -31.31
C ILE A 13 22.83 13.51 -32.65
N ARG A 14 23.89 13.24 -33.43
CA ARG A 14 23.78 12.51 -34.70
C ARG A 14 23.22 11.11 -34.50
N THR A 15 23.77 10.36 -33.54
CA THR A 15 23.28 9.02 -33.22
C THR A 15 21.80 9.03 -32.80
N TRP A 16 21.38 10.00 -31.98
CA TRP A 16 19.97 10.15 -31.60
C TRP A 16 19.08 10.49 -32.81
N SER A 17 19.54 11.37 -33.70
CA SER A 17 18.80 11.72 -34.92
C SER A 17 18.63 10.50 -35.82
N ASP A 18 19.68 9.72 -36.05
CA ASP A 18 19.61 8.52 -36.89
C ASP A 18 18.68 7.47 -36.29
N LEU A 19 18.71 7.29 -34.96
CA LEU A 19 17.81 6.37 -34.26
C LEU A 19 16.35 6.83 -34.34
N TYR A 20 16.09 8.14 -34.27
CA TYR A 20 14.76 8.70 -34.44
C TYR A 20 14.24 8.52 -35.86
N ILE A 21 15.06 8.79 -36.88
CA ILE A 21 14.68 8.59 -38.30
C ILE A 21 14.34 7.11 -38.55
N LYS A 22 15.10 6.18 -37.96
CA LYS A 22 14.87 4.73 -38.15
C LYS A 22 13.66 4.19 -37.39
N SER A 23 13.42 4.65 -36.17
CA SER A 23 12.44 4.04 -35.26
C SER A 23 11.17 4.88 -35.03
N GLY A 24 11.19 6.16 -35.40
CA GLY A 24 10.14 7.15 -35.10
C GLY A 24 10.02 7.51 -33.62
N LYS A 25 10.92 7.02 -32.76
CA LYS A 25 10.84 7.17 -31.31
C LYS A 25 12.08 7.88 -30.78
N LEU A 26 11.87 8.83 -29.87
CA LEU A 26 12.95 9.44 -29.11
C LEU A 26 13.53 8.40 -28.14
N LEU A 27 14.86 8.38 -27.97
CA LEU A 27 15.46 7.53 -26.95
C LEU A 27 14.94 7.95 -25.58
N SER A 28 14.25 7.03 -24.91
CA SER A 28 13.93 7.16 -23.50
C SER A 28 15.24 7.05 -22.73
N TYR A 29 15.69 8.17 -22.17
CA TYR A 29 16.90 8.18 -21.37
C TYR A 29 16.63 7.50 -20.04
N HIS A 30 17.06 6.24 -19.92
CA HIS A 30 16.99 5.49 -18.68
C HIS A 30 18.22 5.79 -17.79
N GLN A 31 18.37 7.05 -17.35
CA GLN A 31 19.40 7.36 -16.35
C GLN A 31 19.04 6.71 -15.02
N ARG A 32 19.94 5.84 -14.53
CA ARG A 32 19.91 5.18 -13.21
C ARG A 32 18.62 4.41 -12.89
N LYS A 33 18.58 3.14 -13.29
CA LYS A 33 17.92 2.10 -12.49
C LYS A 33 18.96 1.08 -12.00
N HIS A 34 19.96 1.54 -11.25
CA HIS A 34 20.81 0.64 -10.49
C HIS A 34 20.06 0.10 -9.27
N LYS A 35 18.99 -0.67 -9.47
CA LYS A 35 18.49 -1.55 -8.41
C LYS A 35 19.41 -2.77 -8.43
N LYS A 36 20.57 -2.67 -7.78
CA LYS A 36 21.60 -3.74 -7.77
C LYS A 36 21.17 -4.97 -6.96
N SER A 37 20.10 -4.86 -6.18
CA SER A 37 19.54 -5.92 -5.35
C SER A 37 18.02 -5.87 -5.37
N ILE A 38 17.39 -7.02 -5.60
CA ILE A 38 15.95 -7.21 -5.35
C ILE A 38 15.71 -6.88 -3.87
N SER A 39 14.81 -5.95 -3.61
CA SER A 39 14.47 -5.58 -2.24
C SER A 39 13.50 -6.61 -1.68
N LEU A 40 13.52 -6.84 -0.38
CA LEU A 40 12.59 -7.76 0.28
C LEU A 40 11.11 -7.38 0.01
N PHE A 41 10.86 -6.10 -0.23
CA PHE A 41 9.53 -5.58 -0.57
C PHE A 41 9.05 -5.98 -1.98
N ASP A 42 9.96 -6.41 -2.87
CA ASP A 42 9.58 -6.92 -4.20
C ASP A 42 9.18 -8.40 -4.19
N ASP A 43 9.31 -9.10 -3.05
CA ASP A 43 8.91 -10.50 -2.91
C ASP A 43 7.41 -10.56 -2.61
N ASP A 44 6.65 -11.27 -3.46
CA ASP A 44 5.20 -11.41 -3.34
C ASP A 44 4.80 -12.12 -2.03
N ASN A 45 5.58 -13.13 -1.59
CA ASN A 45 5.32 -13.84 -0.33
C ASN A 45 5.52 -12.92 0.88
N PHE A 46 6.51 -12.03 0.79
CA PHE A 46 6.73 -11.00 1.81
C PHE A 46 5.55 -10.02 1.86
N LEU A 47 5.10 -9.56 0.70
CA LEU A 47 4.00 -8.60 0.61
C LEU A 47 2.69 -9.20 1.14
N GLU A 48 2.40 -10.46 0.82
CA GLU A 48 1.22 -11.16 1.33
C GLU A 48 1.23 -11.27 2.86
N GLY A 49 2.32 -11.77 3.45
CA GLY A 49 2.43 -11.92 4.89
C GLY A 49 2.45 -10.58 5.64
N TYR A 50 2.96 -9.53 5.00
CA TYR A 50 2.88 -8.15 5.49
C TYR A 50 1.43 -7.63 5.50
N GLN A 51 0.68 -7.83 4.40
CA GLN A 51 -0.71 -7.39 4.29
C GLN A 51 -1.63 -8.15 5.24
N GLU A 52 -1.40 -9.45 5.43
CA GLU A 52 -2.12 -10.26 6.39
C GLU A 52 -1.96 -9.72 7.82
N TRP A 53 -0.73 -9.38 8.21
CA TRP A 53 -0.47 -8.75 9.50
C TRP A 53 -1.21 -7.42 9.65
N LEU A 54 -1.15 -6.55 8.63
CA LEU A 54 -1.86 -5.26 8.68
C LEU A 54 -3.38 -5.40 8.85
N ARG A 55 -3.98 -6.42 8.21
CA ARG A 55 -5.42 -6.71 8.34
C ARG A 55 -5.79 -7.12 9.77
N GLN A 56 -4.89 -7.79 10.49
CA GLN A 56 -5.11 -8.21 11.87
C GLN A 56 -4.88 -7.07 12.88
N GLN A 57 -4.05 -6.07 12.56
CA GLN A 57 -3.74 -4.98 13.49
C GLN A 57 -4.83 -3.90 13.57
N SER A 58 -5.10 -3.42 14.79
CA SER A 58 -5.88 -2.21 15.00
C SER A 58 -5.10 -0.97 14.52
N PRO A 59 -5.78 0.14 14.19
CA PRO A 59 -5.10 1.38 13.80
C PRO A 59 -4.14 1.94 14.87
N GLU A 60 -4.34 1.65 16.18
CA GLU A 60 -3.40 2.07 17.24
C GLU A 60 -2.07 1.30 17.15
N SER A 61 -2.13 0.01 16.84
CA SER A 61 -0.99 -0.89 16.96
C SER A 61 -0.06 -0.88 15.74
N ARG A 62 -0.48 -0.23 14.64
CA ARG A 62 0.28 -0.10 13.40
C ARG A 62 1.43 0.90 13.58
N SER A 63 2.58 0.41 14.03
CA SER A 63 3.83 1.17 14.14
C SER A 63 4.98 0.46 13.39
N PRO A 64 6.04 1.18 12.97
CA PRO A 64 7.14 0.58 12.20
C PRO A 64 7.94 -0.38 13.09
N ARG A 65 7.98 -0.11 14.40
CA ARG A 65 8.57 -0.97 15.42
C ARG A 65 7.80 -2.28 15.60
N ALA A 66 6.47 -2.22 15.68
CA ALA A 66 5.65 -3.43 15.77
C ALA A 66 5.80 -4.29 14.51
N LEU A 67 5.82 -3.63 13.35
CA LEU A 67 6.07 -4.27 12.07
C LEU A 67 7.44 -4.95 12.02
N LYS A 68 8.51 -4.26 12.48
CA LYS A 68 9.84 -4.85 12.57
C LYS A 68 9.85 -6.15 13.38
N ILE A 69 9.22 -6.13 14.56
CA ILE A 69 9.15 -7.31 15.44
C ILE A 69 8.44 -8.47 14.73
N TYR A 70 7.35 -8.19 14.02
CA TYR A 70 6.63 -9.21 13.26
C TYR A 70 7.49 -9.80 12.13
N ILE A 71 8.17 -8.94 11.37
CA ILE A 71 8.99 -9.40 10.25
C ILE A 71 10.12 -10.30 10.74
N GLU A 72 10.85 -9.87 11.78
CA GLU A 72 12.00 -10.60 12.34
C GLU A 72 11.59 -11.92 12.99
N LYS A 73 10.45 -11.99 13.67
CA LYS A 73 10.02 -13.20 14.40
C LYS A 73 9.27 -14.22 13.56
N THR A 74 8.55 -13.77 12.53
CA THR A 74 7.55 -14.62 11.86
C THR A 74 7.76 -14.66 10.36
N LEU A 75 7.91 -13.49 9.73
CA LEU A 75 7.89 -13.41 8.27
C LEU A 75 9.21 -13.90 7.64
N LEU A 76 10.35 -13.54 8.22
CA LEU A 76 11.66 -14.00 7.72
C LEU A 76 11.82 -15.52 7.85
N SER A 77 11.36 -16.09 8.96
CA SER A 77 11.37 -17.55 9.18
C SER A 77 10.49 -18.30 8.19
N LYS A 78 9.34 -17.73 7.78
CA LYS A 78 8.44 -18.34 6.79
C LYS A 78 9.02 -18.33 5.37
N ILE A 79 9.71 -17.25 4.99
CA ILE A 79 10.21 -17.05 3.62
C ILE A 79 11.58 -17.73 3.40
N GLY A 80 12.31 -18.05 4.48
CA GLY A 80 13.63 -18.67 4.39
C GLY A 80 14.72 -17.67 3.97
N HIS A 81 14.56 -16.39 4.32
CA HIS A 81 15.57 -15.38 4.02
C HIS A 81 16.79 -15.47 4.95
N THR A 82 17.98 -15.25 4.39
CA THR A 82 19.27 -15.29 5.11
C THR A 82 19.57 -14.06 5.97
N LYS A 83 18.78 -12.99 5.84
CA LYS A 83 18.92 -11.81 6.71
C LYS A 83 18.05 -11.98 7.94
N ASP A 84 18.67 -11.92 9.10
CA ASP A 84 17.97 -12.10 10.38
C ASP A 84 17.31 -10.80 10.90
N LYS A 85 17.78 -9.64 10.43
CA LYS A 85 17.43 -8.33 11.01
C LYS A 85 17.12 -7.29 9.95
N ILE A 86 16.16 -6.43 10.27
CA ILE A 86 15.74 -5.31 9.43
C ILE A 86 15.82 -4.02 10.25
N SER A 87 16.24 -2.93 9.61
CA SER A 87 16.21 -1.63 10.27
C SER A 87 14.78 -1.11 10.40
N GLU A 88 14.50 -0.38 11.48
CA GLU A 88 13.19 0.27 11.65
C GLU A 88 12.90 1.28 10.52
N LYS A 89 13.94 1.95 10.03
CA LYS A 89 13.85 2.88 8.87
C LYS A 89 13.41 2.17 7.59
N THR A 90 13.86 0.93 7.37
CA THR A 90 13.39 0.09 6.26
C THR A 90 11.91 -0.21 6.40
N CYS A 91 11.46 -0.57 7.60
CA CYS A 91 10.05 -0.81 7.89
C CYS A 91 9.19 0.44 7.66
N GLN A 92 9.68 1.61 8.07
CA GLN A 92 9.04 2.89 7.80
C GLN A 92 8.94 3.16 6.29
N THR A 93 9.99 2.87 5.53
CA THR A 93 10.01 3.03 4.06
C THR A 93 8.97 2.12 3.41
N TYR A 94 8.82 0.88 3.88
CA TYR A 94 7.80 -0.06 3.39
C TYR A 94 6.39 0.41 3.70
N MET A 95 6.15 0.92 4.91
CA MET A 95 4.86 1.53 5.25
C MET A 95 4.53 2.70 4.32
N HIS A 96 5.48 3.59 4.06
CA HIS A 96 5.29 4.71 3.12
C HIS A 96 5.08 4.26 1.67
N ALA A 97 5.76 3.20 1.23
CA ALA A 97 5.58 2.64 -0.10
C ALA A 97 4.15 2.10 -0.33
N LEU A 98 3.46 1.71 0.74
CA LEU A 98 2.06 1.30 0.73
C LEU A 98 1.10 2.44 1.11
N GLU A 99 1.58 3.68 0.98
CA GLU A 99 0.82 4.90 1.24
C GLU A 99 0.29 5.04 2.67
N TYR A 100 0.84 4.30 3.63
CA TYR A 100 0.53 4.54 5.03
C TYR A 100 1.16 5.86 5.47
N LYS A 101 0.28 6.81 5.78
CA LYS A 101 0.63 8.11 6.34
C LYS A 101 0.34 8.08 7.84
N TYR A 102 1.30 8.52 8.63
CA TYR A 102 1.02 8.92 10.00
C TYR A 102 0.16 10.17 9.92
N ASP A 103 -1.10 10.05 10.33
CA ASP A 103 -1.97 11.20 10.50
C ASP A 103 -2.23 11.40 11.98
N GLU A 104 -2.34 12.67 12.38
CA GLU A 104 -2.68 13.01 13.74
C GLU A 104 -4.15 12.69 13.97
N ARG A 105 -4.45 11.95 15.04
CA ARG A 105 -5.83 11.65 15.40
C ARG A 105 -6.51 12.94 15.83
N LYS A 106 -7.39 13.47 14.97
CA LYS A 106 -8.27 14.57 15.34
C LYS A 106 -9.26 14.06 16.38
N LYS A 107 -9.30 14.70 17.57
CA LYS A 107 -10.17 14.34 18.71
C LYS A 107 -11.67 14.25 18.37
N CYS A 108 -12.08 14.82 17.24
CA CYS A 108 -13.47 14.82 16.76
C CYS A 108 -13.84 13.63 15.86
N VAL A 109 -12.90 12.74 15.53
CA VAL A 109 -13.14 11.57 14.68
C VAL A 109 -12.95 10.30 15.50
N TYR A 110 -14.03 9.54 15.66
CA TYR A 110 -13.99 8.22 16.30
C TYR A 110 -13.41 7.21 15.31
N TYR A 111 -12.18 6.75 15.57
CA TYR A 111 -11.45 5.81 14.69
C TYR A 111 -11.71 4.33 15.01
N ASP A 112 -12.49 4.05 16.05
CA ASP A 112 -12.85 2.70 16.45
C ASP A 112 -14.36 2.44 16.38
N GLY A 113 -14.70 1.16 16.36
CA GLY A 113 -16.05 0.65 16.52
C GLY A 113 -16.57 0.80 17.95
N HIS A 114 -16.15 1.80 18.72
CA HIS A 114 -16.71 2.14 20.04
C HIS A 114 -18.06 2.82 19.84
N LYS A 115 -18.96 2.10 19.19
CA LYS A 115 -20.38 2.43 19.22
C LYS A 115 -20.79 2.26 20.67
N ARG A 116 -21.16 3.38 21.28
CA ARG A 116 -21.82 3.37 22.59
C ARG A 116 -22.94 2.31 22.56
N LEU A 117 -23.08 1.56 23.65
CA LEU A 117 -23.96 0.39 23.73
C LEU A 117 -25.40 0.72 23.28
N ASP A 118 -25.89 1.90 23.63
CA ASP A 118 -27.16 2.48 23.19
C ASP A 118 -27.27 2.61 21.67
N VAL A 119 -26.23 3.11 20.99
CA VAL A 119 -26.19 3.26 19.52
C VAL A 119 -26.22 1.89 18.83
N VAL A 120 -25.53 0.88 19.39
CA VAL A 120 -25.57 -0.50 18.86
C VAL A 120 -26.96 -1.10 19.01
N LEU A 121 -27.56 -0.96 20.19
CA LEU A 121 -28.90 -1.46 20.49
C LEU A 121 -29.95 -0.78 19.61
N TYR A 122 -29.87 0.53 19.44
CA TYR A 122 -30.73 1.30 18.56
C TYR A 122 -30.64 0.79 17.12
N ARG A 123 -29.43 0.59 16.59
CA ARG A 123 -29.22 0.09 15.22
C ARG A 123 -29.75 -1.33 15.02
N LYS A 124 -29.59 -2.22 16.01
CA LYS A 124 -30.18 -3.58 15.97
C LYS A 124 -31.71 -3.52 15.96
N GLY A 125 -32.31 -2.67 16.80
CA GLY A 125 -33.76 -2.46 16.84
C GLY A 125 -34.31 -1.88 15.54
N TRP A 126 -33.66 -0.86 15.00
CA TRP A 126 -34.04 -0.25 13.73
C TRP A 126 -33.99 -1.25 12.56
N ARG A 127 -32.92 -2.06 12.48
CA ARG A 127 -32.79 -3.11 11.47
C ARG A 127 -33.96 -4.10 11.55
N ARG A 128 -34.34 -4.56 12.75
CA ARG A 128 -35.49 -5.46 12.92
C ARG A 128 -36.79 -4.83 12.45
N ARG A 129 -37.02 -3.54 12.74
CA ARG A 129 -38.23 -2.82 12.30
C ARG A 129 -38.30 -2.68 10.78
N ILE A 130 -37.19 -2.32 10.12
CA ILE A 130 -37.12 -2.22 8.65
C ILE A 130 -37.39 -3.59 8.02
N TRP A 131 -36.74 -4.64 8.54
CA TRP A 131 -36.86 -5.99 8.00
C TRP A 131 -38.28 -6.55 8.17
N ALA A 132 -38.90 -6.36 9.34
CA ALA A 132 -40.29 -6.73 9.59
C ALA A 132 -41.26 -5.97 8.68
N LYS A 133 -41.06 -4.66 8.45
CA LYS A 133 -41.87 -3.90 7.50
C LYS A 133 -41.73 -4.45 6.08
N ASN A 134 -40.51 -4.75 5.64
CA ASN A 134 -40.26 -5.26 4.29
C ASN A 134 -40.96 -6.60 4.04
N ILE A 135 -40.96 -7.50 5.04
CA ILE A 135 -41.67 -8.79 4.96
C ILE A 135 -43.19 -8.60 4.94
N LEU A 136 -43.70 -7.67 5.73
CA LEU A 136 -45.13 -7.35 5.69
C LEU A 136 -45.54 -6.79 4.33
N TYR A 137 -44.71 -5.93 3.72
CA TYR A 137 -44.99 -5.42 2.38
C TYR A 137 -44.87 -6.51 1.31
N SER A 138 -43.87 -7.42 1.36
CA SER A 138 -43.80 -8.53 0.39
C SER A 138 -45.02 -9.45 0.48
N ASN A 139 -45.46 -9.79 1.69
CA ASN A 139 -46.60 -10.70 1.91
C ASN A 139 -47.97 -10.09 1.57
N ILE A 140 -48.07 -8.76 1.42
CA ILE A 140 -49.31 -8.08 0.99
C ILE A 140 -49.46 -8.09 -0.53
N TRP A 141 -48.35 -8.20 -1.28
CA TRP A 141 -48.34 -8.26 -2.75
C TRP A 141 -48.24 -9.69 -3.31
N ASP A 142 -48.04 -10.69 -2.44
CA ASP A 142 -48.01 -12.13 -2.76
C ASP A 142 -49.32 -12.85 -2.36
N ILE A 143 -50.48 -12.25 -2.66
CA ILE A 143 -51.79 -12.94 -2.58
C ILE A 143 -52.13 -13.42 -4.00
N PRO A 144 -52.42 -14.71 -4.23
CA PRO A 144 -52.75 -15.24 -5.55
C PRO A 144 -54.03 -14.62 -6.15
#